data_AF-A0A354FNM2-F1
#
_entry.id   AF-A0A354FNM2-F1
#
_cell.length_a   1.000
_cell.length_b   1.000
_cell.length_c   1.000
_cell.angle_alpha   90.00
_cell.angle_beta   90.00
_cell.angle_gamma   90.00
#
_symmetry.space_group_name_H-M   'P 1'
#
loop_
_entity.id
_entity.type
_entity.pdbx_description
1 polymer ?
#
loop_
_entity_poly.entity_id
_entity_poly.type
_entity_poly.pdbx_seq_one_letter_code
_entity_poly.pdbx_strand_id
1 'polypeptide(L)' 'MKLILTQDVSNLGVIGDTIDVKPGYGRNYLLPQGMALLASGKKSKEL' A
#
# COMPACT_ATOMS: atom_id res chain seq x y z
N MET A 1 4.24 2.94 -8.28
CA MET A 1 2.89 2.38 -8.00
C MET A 1 2.45 2.91 -6.66
N LYS A 2 1.38 3.72 -6.65
CA LYS A 2 0.89 4.35 -5.42
C LYS A 2 0.08 3.37 -4.59
N LEU A 3 0.44 3.27 -3.32
CA LEU A 3 -0.16 2.39 -2.33
C LEU A 3 -0.45 3.16 -1.05
N ILE A 4 -1.49 2.74 -0.32
CA ILE A 4 -1.79 3.20 1.04
C ILE A 4 -1.40 2.08 1.99
N LEU A 5 -0.56 2.37 2.98
CA LEU A 5 -0.17 1.38 3.98
C LEU A 5 -1.33 1.07 4.93
N THR A 6 -1.54 -0.21 5.22
CA THR A 6 -2.57 -0.68 6.18
C THR A 6 -1.98 -1.04 7.54
N GLN A 7 -0.66 -0.98 7.66
CA GLN A 7 0.09 -1.20 8.88
C GLN A 7 1.42 -0.46 8.78
N ASP A 8 2.08 -0.29 9.92
CA ASP A 8 3.41 0.30 9.96
C ASP A 8 4.42 -0.64 9.31
N VAL A 9 5.17 -0.12 8.34
CA VAL A 9 6.23 -0.87 7.66
C VAL A 9 7.54 -0.14 7.89
N SER A 10 8.46 -0.83 8.55
CA SER A 10 9.80 -0.29 8.80
C SER A 10 10.48 0.12 7.49
N ASN A 11 11.02 1.34 7.45
CA ASN A 11 11.64 1.98 6.29
C ASN A 11 10.70 2.34 5.13
N LEU A 12 9.38 2.24 5.31
CA LEU A 12 8.39 2.62 4.30
C LEU A 12 7.46 3.75 4.77
N GLY A 13 6.93 3.64 5.99
CA GLY A 13 5.98 4.61 6.54
C GLY A 13 5.07 4.00 7.59
N VAL A 14 4.10 4.79 8.05
CA VAL A 14 3.10 4.36 9.04
C VAL A 14 1.77 4.02 8.35
N ILE A 15 0.86 3.39 9.10
CA ILE A 15 -0.51 3.12 8.65
C ILE A 15 -1.19 4.38 8.12
N GLY A 16 -1.85 4.27 6.97
CA GLY A 16 -2.55 5.36 6.29
C GLY A 16 -1.68 6.18 5.34
N ASP A 17 -0.35 6.03 5.38
CA ASP A 17 0.53 6.76 4.49
C ASP A 17 0.36 6.32 3.04
N THR A 18 0.30 7.31 2.14
CA THR A 18 0.34 7.05 0.70
C THR A 18 1.79 7.09 0.21
N ILE A 19 2.31 5.94 -0.18
CA ILE A 19 3.68 5.77 -0.66
C ILE A 19 3.71 5.41 -2.14
N ASP A 20 4.81 5.75 -2.83
CA ASP A 20 5.05 5.36 -4.21
C ASP A 20 6.21 4.35 -4.28
N VAL A 21 5.88 3.09 -4.60
CA VAL A 21 6.84 1.98 -4.64
C VAL A 21 6.97 1.38 -6.02
N LYS A 22 8.03 0.60 -6.24
CA LYS A 22 8.18 -0.19 -7.47
C LYS A 22 6.99 -1.16 -7.64
N PRO A 23 6.39 -1.30 -8.84
CA PRO A 23 5.22 -2.15 -9.05
C PRO A 23 5.40 -3.60 -8.60
N GLY A 24 6.60 -4.18 -8.79
CA GLY A 24 6.90 -5.55 -8.35
C GLY A 24 6.86 -5.72 -6.84
N TYR A 25 7.38 -4.75 -6.08
CA TYR A 25 7.36 -4.79 -4.62
C TYR A 25 5.92 -4.69 -4.08
N GLY A 26 5.12 -3.80 -4.67
CA GLY A 26 3.71 -3.69 -4.33
C GLY A 26 2.90 -4.95 -4.65
N ARG A 27 3.02 -5.48 -5.88
CA ARG A 27 2.22 -6.62 -6.36
C ARG A 27 2.61 -7.97 -5.77
N ASN A 28 3.89 -8.19 -5.50
CA ASN A 28 4.39 -9.51 -5.09
C ASN A 28 4.60 -9.62 -3.58
N TYR A 29 4.68 -8.50 -2.85
CA TYR A 29 4.97 -8.51 -1.42
C TYR A 29 3.89 -7.79 -0.62
N LEU A 30 3.69 -6.49 -0.83
CA LEU A 30 2.79 -5.70 0.03
C LEU A 30 1.30 -6.04 -0.14
N LEU A 31 0.82 -6.20 -1.37
CA LEU A 31 -0.59 -6.52 -1.65
C LEU A 31 -0.98 -7.94 -1.18
N PRO A 32 -0.22 -9.02 -1.49
CA PRO A 32 -0.58 -10.35 -1.03
C PRO A 32 -0.48 -10.53 0.49
N GLN A 33 0.42 -9.79 1.16
CA GLN A 33 0.52 -9.79 2.61
C GLN A 33 -0.51 -8.89 3.31
N GLY A 34 -1.33 -8.15 2.55
CA GLY A 34 -2.32 -7.25 3.12
C GLY A 34 -1.74 -6.03 3.84
N MET A 35 -0.47 -5.71 3.58
CA MET A 35 0.25 -4.58 4.20
C MET A 35 0.00 -3.23 3.49
N ALA A 36 -0.64 -3.27 2.32
CA ALA A 36 -0.99 -2.07 1.58
C ALA A 36 -2.22 -2.27 0.70
N LEU A 37 -2.84 -1.15 0.31
CA LEU A 37 -3.98 -1.07 -0.62
C LEU A 37 -3.61 -0.20 -1.83
N LEU A 38 -4.19 -0.48 -2.99
CA LEU A 38 -4.02 0.36 -4.17
C LEU A 38 -4.63 1.74 -3.94
N ALA A 39 -3.79 2.78 -4.00
CA ALA A 39 -4.25 4.17 -3.86
C ALA A 39 -5.17 4.60 -5.02
N SER A 40 -5.12 3.89 -6.16
CA SER A 40 -5.89 4.20 -7.37
C SER A 40 -7.09 3.27 -7.62
N GLY A 41 -7.41 2.36 -6.70
CA GLY A 41 -8.52 1.41 -6.86
C GLY A 41 -9.81 1.94 -6.25
N LYS A 42 -10.97 1.67 -6.88
CA LYS A 42 -12.32 2.03 -6.39
C LYS A 42 -12.58 1.76 -4.89
N LYS A 43 -11.82 0.87 -4.23
CA LYS A 43 -11.87 0.58 -2.78
C LYS A 43 -11.35 1.71 -1.88
N SER A 44 -10.63 2.70 -2.40
CA SER A 44 -10.20 3.86 -1.60
C SER A 44 -11.35 4.81 -1.21
N LYS A 45 -12.57 4.51 -1.68
CA LYS A 45 -13.79 5.32 -1.44
C LYS A 45 -14.75 4.70 -0.41
N GLU A 46 -14.39 3.58 0.20
CA GLU A 46 -15.24 2.84 1.16
C GLU A 46 -14.66 2.75 2.58
N LEU A 47 -13.59 3.51 2.89
CA LEU A 47 -13.06 3.65 4.24
C LEU A 47 -13.48 5.00 4.85
#